data_AF-A0A2K4Y7N7-F1
#
_entry.id   AF-A0A2K4Y7N7-F1
#
_cell.length_a   1.000
_cell.length_b   1.000
_cell.length_c   1.000
_cell.angle_alpha   90.00
_cell.angle_beta   90.00
_cell.angle_gamma   90.00
#
_symmetry.space_group_name_H-M   'P 1'
#
loop_
_entity.id
_entity.type
_entity.pdbx_description
1 polymer ?
#
loop_
_entity_poly.entity_id
_entity_poly.type
_entity_poly.pdbx_seq_one_letter_code
_entity_poly.pdbx_strand_id
1 'polypeptide(L)'
;MRRLYEVPRGVDQGYLPYRRAASAFMGWQLRRGLLNPQDDSCPGSPWWRAVNETLLRDTAEARAFAFGHSGEPSSSAVGTHLAFIRQPTARNWYRAHNASIAAAYLANEELARQETRVERFFINVVLIRVLYAHALVAAPRLALGWLAPFGRPLGDPRLGMTGIFLSLSRILPDRYPLGDDVETYIALEHGFGHMLDIGVIQPRWGRLYEWSSDELSLPGLRDLLTDNTPTYAWDIWDEVWQFKPSRLARTARRLVPA
;
A
#
# COMPACT_ATOMS: atom_id res chain seq x y z
N MET A 1 -9.71 13.80 -3.46
CA MET A 1 -10.03 12.40 -3.11
C MET A 1 -11.52 12.13 -2.85
N ARG A 2 -12.14 12.63 -1.77
CA ARG A 2 -13.53 12.25 -1.39
C ARG A 2 -14.57 12.37 -2.51
N ARG A 3 -14.56 13.50 -3.24
CA ARG A 3 -15.45 13.76 -4.39
C ARG A 3 -15.29 12.77 -5.54
N LEU A 4 -14.14 12.11 -5.66
CA LEU A 4 -13.91 11.12 -6.71
C LEU A 4 -14.72 9.84 -6.48
N TYR A 5 -15.17 9.61 -5.23
CA TYR A 5 -16.05 8.50 -4.87
C TYR A 5 -17.53 8.85 -4.86
N GLU A 6 -17.87 10.08 -5.22
CA GLU A 6 -19.26 10.53 -5.31
C GLU A 6 -19.75 10.30 -6.75
N VAL A 7 -20.75 9.44 -6.87
CA VAL A 7 -21.46 9.12 -8.11
C VAL A 7 -22.93 9.53 -7.95
N PRO A 8 -23.65 9.86 -9.04
CA PRO A 8 -25.08 10.16 -8.97
C PRO A 8 -25.86 9.02 -8.31
N ARG A 9 -26.89 9.32 -7.51
CA ARG A 9 -27.64 8.30 -6.74
C ARG A 9 -28.19 7.16 -7.60
N GLY A 10 -28.62 7.45 -8.83
CA GLY A 10 -29.11 6.43 -9.76
C GLY A 10 -28.04 5.49 -10.33
N VAL A 11 -26.76 5.77 -10.05
CA VAL A 11 -25.58 5.02 -10.53
C VAL A 11 -24.76 4.45 -9.37
N ASP A 12 -25.12 4.74 -8.11
CA ASP A 12 -24.37 4.22 -6.95
C ASP A 12 -24.65 2.73 -6.76
N GLN A 13 -23.69 1.90 -7.20
CA GLN A 13 -23.71 0.44 -7.03
C GLN A 13 -23.00 -0.02 -5.74
N GLY A 14 -22.88 0.85 -4.73
CA GLY A 14 -22.15 0.55 -3.49
C GLY A 14 -20.67 0.96 -3.57
N TYR A 15 -20.38 2.02 -4.33
CA TYR A 15 -19.03 2.57 -4.50
C TYR A 15 -18.60 3.39 -3.27
N LEU A 16 -19.54 4.11 -2.67
CA LEU A 16 -19.28 5.08 -1.60
C LEU A 16 -18.57 4.50 -0.36
N PRO A 17 -18.86 3.27 0.12
CA PRO A 17 -18.16 2.68 1.26
C PRO A 17 -16.64 2.51 1.04
N TYR A 18 -16.18 2.30 -0.19
CA TYR A 18 -14.76 2.16 -0.52
C TYR A 18 -13.96 3.46 -0.32
N ARG A 19 -14.65 4.61 -0.23
CA ARG A 19 -14.06 5.92 0.09
C ARG A 19 -13.38 5.93 1.47
N ARG A 20 -13.84 5.08 2.40
CA ARG A 20 -13.42 5.10 3.81
C ARG A 20 -11.92 4.86 3.96
N ALA A 21 -11.41 3.78 3.36
CA ALA A 21 -9.99 3.43 3.43
C ALA A 21 -9.11 4.53 2.83
N ALA A 22 -9.42 4.96 1.60
CA ALA A 22 -8.69 6.04 0.93
C ALA A 22 -8.70 7.36 1.71
N SER A 23 -9.84 7.74 2.30
CA SER A 23 -9.96 8.98 3.08
C SER A 23 -9.23 8.91 4.41
N ALA A 24 -9.24 7.75 5.06
CA ALA A 24 -8.51 7.53 6.30
C ALA A 24 -6.99 7.65 6.07
N PHE A 25 -6.49 7.05 4.99
CA PHE A 25 -5.08 7.13 4.61
C PHE A 25 -4.66 8.57 4.27
N MET A 26 -5.41 9.28 3.42
CA MET A 26 -5.15 10.70 3.14
C MET A 26 -5.18 11.55 4.41
N GLY A 27 -6.13 11.29 5.32
CA GLY A 27 -6.21 11.99 6.60
C GLY A 27 -4.99 11.75 7.50
N TRP A 28 -4.46 10.53 7.50
CA TRP A 28 -3.21 10.22 8.21
C TRP A 28 -2.01 10.95 7.58
N GLN A 29 -1.88 10.94 6.25
CA GLN A 29 -0.79 11.64 5.56
C GLN A 29 -0.78 13.15 5.85
N LEU A 30 -1.98 13.77 5.87
CA LEU A 30 -2.15 15.18 6.24
C LEU A 30 -1.72 15.45 7.68
N ARG A 31 -2.17 14.62 8.64
CA ARG A 31 -1.78 14.78 10.06
C ARG A 31 -0.28 14.61 10.28
N ARG A 32 0.35 13.69 9.53
CA ARG A 32 1.79 13.45 9.59
C ARG A 32 2.62 14.59 8.99
N GLY A 33 2.03 15.48 8.19
CA GLY A 33 2.74 16.57 7.49
C GLY A 33 3.33 16.16 6.14
N LEU A 34 3.04 14.97 5.63
CA LEU A 34 3.59 14.48 4.35
C LEU A 34 3.18 15.34 3.15
N LEU A 35 2.07 16.07 3.27
CA LEU A 35 1.50 16.88 2.20
C LEU A 35 1.59 18.38 2.48
N ASN A 36 2.37 18.79 3.48
CA ASN A 36 2.64 20.21 3.76
C ASN A 36 3.14 20.93 2.50
N PRO A 37 2.78 22.23 2.32
CA PRO A 37 3.25 23.03 1.19
C PRO A 37 4.78 22.98 1.01
N GLN A 38 5.27 23.13 -0.22
CA GLN A 38 6.71 23.08 -0.49
C GLN A 38 7.46 24.31 0.03
N ASP A 39 6.74 25.41 0.23
CA ASP A 39 7.20 26.67 0.81
C ASP A 39 6.97 26.77 2.34
N ASP A 40 6.50 25.69 2.97
CA ASP A 40 6.36 25.61 4.42
C ASP A 40 7.73 25.55 5.11
N SER A 41 7.81 26.05 6.34
CA SER A 41 8.96 25.85 7.24
C SER A 41 9.31 24.38 7.48
N CYS A 42 8.32 23.48 7.37
CA CYS A 42 8.48 22.04 7.43
C CYS A 42 7.75 21.43 6.21
N PRO A 43 8.40 21.44 5.03
CA PRO A 43 7.76 21.01 3.80
C PRO A 43 7.50 19.50 3.81
N GLY A 44 6.43 19.09 3.12
CA GLY A 44 6.08 17.67 3.00
C GLY A 44 6.99 16.91 2.05
N SER A 45 6.77 15.60 1.93
CA SER A 45 7.54 14.74 1.05
C SER A 45 7.14 14.93 -0.43
N PRO A 46 8.11 15.24 -1.32
CA PRO A 46 7.88 15.24 -2.76
C PRO A 46 7.44 13.87 -3.29
N TRP A 47 8.01 12.79 -2.75
CA TRP A 47 7.67 11.42 -3.15
C TRP A 47 6.22 11.08 -2.82
N TRP A 48 5.78 11.32 -1.58
CA TRP A 48 4.39 11.08 -1.17
C TRP A 48 3.41 11.90 -2.01
N ARG A 49 3.76 13.15 -2.34
CA ARG A 49 2.95 14.00 -3.22
C ARG A 49 2.78 13.38 -4.61
N ALA A 50 3.87 12.93 -5.24
CA ALA A 50 3.85 12.31 -6.56
C ALA A 50 3.03 11.01 -6.61
N VAL A 51 3.14 10.17 -5.58
CA VAL A 51 2.35 8.94 -5.47
C VAL A 51 0.85 9.24 -5.35
N ASN A 52 0.47 10.19 -4.50
CA ASN A 52 -0.93 10.60 -4.38
C ASN A 52 -1.46 11.26 -5.64
N GLU A 53 -0.66 12.07 -6.33
CA GLU A 53 -1.05 12.71 -7.58
C GLU A 53 -1.39 11.67 -8.64
N THR A 54 -0.56 10.64 -8.80
CA THR A 54 -0.84 9.53 -9.72
C THR A 54 -2.17 8.84 -9.39
N LEU A 55 -2.39 8.48 -8.13
CA LEU A 55 -3.66 7.89 -7.70
C LEU A 55 -4.86 8.80 -7.97
N LEU A 56 -4.75 10.10 -7.67
CA LEU A 56 -5.81 11.07 -7.88
C LEU A 56 -6.12 11.26 -9.36
N ARG A 57 -5.09 11.35 -10.20
CA ARG A 57 -5.18 11.49 -11.65
C ARG A 57 -5.87 10.28 -12.27
N ASP A 58 -5.39 9.07 -12.02
CA ASP A 58 -5.96 7.85 -12.59
C ASP A 58 -7.43 7.66 -12.17
N THR A 59 -7.75 7.95 -10.89
CA THR A 59 -9.13 7.87 -10.39
C THR A 59 -10.02 8.93 -11.04
N ALA A 60 -9.53 10.17 -11.20
CA ALA A 60 -10.28 11.27 -11.79
C ALA A 60 -10.54 11.04 -13.29
N GLU A 61 -9.54 10.55 -14.01
CA GLU A 61 -9.64 10.23 -15.43
C GLU A 61 -10.61 9.08 -15.68
N ALA A 62 -10.50 7.97 -14.93
CA ALA A 62 -11.45 6.88 -15.03
C ALA A 62 -12.89 7.33 -14.72
N ARG A 63 -13.07 8.24 -13.75
CA ARG A 63 -14.36 8.85 -13.47
C ARG A 63 -14.85 9.69 -14.66
N ALA A 64 -14.00 10.50 -15.28
CA ALA A 64 -14.38 11.30 -16.44
C ALA A 64 -14.89 10.41 -17.59
N PHE A 65 -14.18 9.33 -17.90
CA PHE A 65 -14.59 8.34 -18.91
C PHE A 65 -15.89 7.63 -18.53
N ALA A 66 -16.05 7.22 -17.27
CA ALA A 66 -17.28 6.57 -16.81
C ALA A 66 -18.53 7.47 -16.94
N PHE A 67 -18.35 8.79 -16.97
CA PHE A 67 -19.43 9.77 -17.07
C PHE A 67 -19.40 10.58 -18.39
N GLY A 68 -18.94 9.95 -19.47
CA GLY A 68 -19.20 10.41 -20.84
C GLY A 68 -18.13 11.30 -21.47
N HIS A 69 -16.97 11.48 -20.84
CA HIS A 69 -15.82 12.07 -21.54
C HIS A 69 -15.19 11.02 -22.45
N SER A 70 -14.76 11.44 -23.65
CA SER A 70 -14.05 10.58 -24.62
C SER A 70 -12.55 10.82 -24.56
N GLY A 71 -11.76 9.81 -24.93
CA GLY A 71 -10.30 9.90 -25.01
C GLY A 71 -9.64 8.55 -24.77
N GLU A 72 -8.32 8.51 -24.92
CA GLU A 72 -7.51 7.34 -24.60
C GLU A 72 -6.98 7.44 -23.16
N PRO A 73 -6.97 6.33 -22.40
CA PRO A 73 -6.39 6.28 -21.07
C PRO A 73 -4.91 6.70 -21.03
N SER A 74 -4.55 7.61 -20.12
CA SER A 74 -3.17 8.05 -19.91
C SER A 74 -2.28 6.98 -19.26
N SER A 75 -2.88 5.97 -18.64
CA SER A 75 -2.18 4.84 -18.04
C SER A 75 -3.05 3.57 -18.06
N SER A 76 -2.40 2.39 -17.96
CA SER A 76 -3.12 1.12 -17.81
C SER A 76 -3.93 1.06 -16.51
N ALA A 77 -3.52 1.78 -15.47
CA ALA A 77 -4.22 1.85 -14.19
C ALA A 77 -5.62 2.48 -14.34
N VAL A 78 -5.80 3.47 -15.21
CA VAL A 78 -7.14 4.04 -15.52
C VAL A 78 -8.12 2.94 -15.93
N GLY A 79 -7.68 1.97 -16.74
CA GLY A 79 -8.50 0.83 -17.14
C GLY A 79 -8.97 -0.03 -15.95
N THR A 80 -8.10 -0.23 -14.96
CA THR A 80 -8.46 -0.94 -13.72
C THR A 80 -9.44 -0.15 -12.84
N HIS A 81 -9.31 1.18 -12.77
CA HIS A 81 -10.29 2.05 -12.11
C HIS A 81 -11.64 2.02 -12.81
N LEU A 82 -11.69 2.00 -14.15
CA LEU A 82 -12.92 1.81 -14.92
C LEU A 82 -13.61 0.48 -14.60
N ALA A 83 -12.82 -0.61 -14.49
CA ALA A 83 -13.35 -1.91 -14.08
C ALA A 83 -13.96 -1.87 -12.67
N PHE A 84 -13.33 -1.13 -11.74
CA PHE A 84 -13.88 -0.91 -10.41
C PHE A 84 -15.17 -0.08 -10.42
N ILE A 85 -15.24 1.00 -11.19
CA ILE A 85 -16.46 1.83 -11.31
C ILE A 85 -17.61 0.99 -11.87
N ARG A 86 -17.36 0.14 -12.86
CA ARG A 86 -18.36 -0.76 -13.46
C ARG A 86 -18.80 -1.87 -12.52
N GLN A 87 -17.91 -2.34 -11.64
CA GLN A 87 -18.18 -3.45 -10.72
C GLN A 87 -17.45 -3.23 -9.38
N PRO A 88 -18.09 -2.55 -8.41
CA PRO A 88 -17.45 -2.10 -7.17
C PRO A 88 -17.28 -3.24 -6.15
N THR A 89 -16.30 -4.11 -6.40
CA THR A 89 -15.87 -5.18 -5.48
C THR A 89 -14.57 -4.80 -4.76
N ALA A 90 -14.32 -5.41 -3.60
CA ALA A 90 -13.07 -5.20 -2.86
C ALA A 90 -11.84 -5.61 -3.68
N ARG A 91 -11.95 -6.69 -4.48
CA ARG A 91 -10.90 -7.10 -5.41
C ARG A 91 -10.61 -6.01 -6.44
N ASN A 92 -11.66 -5.50 -7.10
CA ASN A 92 -11.48 -4.47 -8.13
C ASN A 92 -10.98 -3.16 -7.52
N TRP A 93 -11.40 -2.81 -6.30
CA TRP A 93 -10.89 -1.64 -5.59
C TRP A 93 -9.38 -1.74 -5.32
N TYR A 94 -8.92 -2.86 -4.75
CA TYR A 94 -7.47 -3.05 -4.51
C TYR A 94 -6.69 -3.10 -5.81
N ARG A 95 -7.19 -3.79 -6.84
CA ARG A 95 -6.52 -3.85 -8.14
C ARG A 95 -6.36 -2.45 -8.72
N ALA A 96 -7.42 -1.65 -8.73
CA ALA A 96 -7.39 -0.27 -9.21
C ALA A 96 -6.45 0.63 -8.40
N HIS A 97 -6.60 0.62 -7.08
CA HIS A 97 -5.80 1.42 -6.17
C HIS A 97 -4.32 1.07 -6.26
N ASN A 98 -4.00 -0.22 -6.16
CA ASN A 98 -2.62 -0.69 -6.12
C ASN A 98 -1.93 -0.62 -7.48
N ALA A 99 -2.65 -0.68 -8.60
CA ALA A 99 -2.06 -0.42 -9.92
C ALA A 99 -1.50 1.00 -9.98
N SER A 100 -2.27 2.01 -9.55
CA SER A 100 -1.78 3.40 -9.47
C SER A 100 -0.63 3.57 -8.49
N ILE A 101 -0.73 2.98 -7.28
CA ILE A 101 0.32 3.10 -6.26
C ILE A 101 1.62 2.43 -6.75
N ALA A 102 1.58 1.18 -7.20
CA ALA A 102 2.76 0.45 -7.65
C ALA A 102 3.40 1.10 -8.89
N ALA A 103 2.59 1.57 -9.85
CA ALA A 103 3.11 2.32 -10.99
C ALA A 103 3.82 3.61 -10.55
N ALA A 104 3.26 4.32 -9.56
CA ALA A 104 3.89 5.52 -9.02
C ALA A 104 5.20 5.21 -8.26
N TYR A 105 5.28 4.10 -7.53
CA TYR A 105 6.54 3.64 -6.93
C TYR A 105 7.61 3.49 -8.02
N LEU A 106 7.33 2.67 -9.04
CA LEU A 106 8.27 2.40 -10.14
C LEU A 106 8.70 3.68 -10.87
N ALA A 107 7.79 4.64 -11.04
CA ALA A 107 8.08 5.90 -11.75
C ALA A 107 8.84 6.95 -10.92
N ASN A 108 8.85 6.84 -9.58
CA ASN A 108 9.35 7.90 -8.69
C ASN A 108 10.45 7.44 -7.73
N GLU A 109 11.22 6.41 -8.11
CA GLU A 109 12.32 5.90 -7.28
C GLU A 109 13.34 6.99 -6.91
N GLU A 110 13.65 7.91 -7.83
CA GLU A 110 14.60 8.99 -7.57
C GLU A 110 14.13 9.96 -6.47
N LEU A 111 12.82 10.22 -6.40
CA LEU A 111 12.26 11.02 -5.30
C LEU A 111 12.33 10.25 -3.97
N ALA A 112 12.17 8.92 -3.99
CA ALA A 112 12.35 8.10 -2.80
C ALA A 112 13.82 8.09 -2.35
N ARG A 113 14.80 8.11 -3.25
CA ARG A 113 16.23 8.16 -2.90
C ARG A 113 16.62 9.42 -2.13
N GLN A 114 15.88 10.52 -2.31
CA GLN A 114 16.07 11.79 -1.60
C GLN A 114 15.49 11.78 -0.18
N GLU A 115 14.62 10.81 0.15
CA GLU A 115 14.07 10.65 1.49
C GLU A 115 15.13 10.14 2.48
N THR A 116 14.94 10.38 3.77
CA THR A 116 15.86 9.88 4.81
C THR A 116 15.88 8.35 4.83
N ARG A 117 16.93 7.74 5.40
CA ARG A 117 17.01 6.28 5.55
C ARG A 117 15.76 5.71 6.23
N VAL A 118 15.25 6.37 7.27
CA VAL A 118 14.05 5.89 7.96
C VAL A 118 12.79 5.99 7.10
N GLU A 119 12.63 7.07 6.33
CA GLU A 119 11.50 7.22 5.42
C GLU A 119 11.54 6.20 4.28
N ARG A 120 12.72 5.90 3.71
CA ARG A 120 12.86 4.86 2.68
C ARG A 120 12.53 3.47 3.20
N PHE A 121 12.93 3.15 4.42
CA PHE A 121 12.53 1.91 5.10
C PHE A 121 11.00 1.84 5.21
N PHE A 122 10.40 2.93 5.70
CA PHE A 122 8.96 3.03 5.85
C PHE A 122 8.20 2.89 4.52
N ILE A 123 8.69 3.52 3.45
CA ILE A 123 8.12 3.43 2.10
C ILE A 123 8.09 1.97 1.61
N ASN A 124 9.14 1.19 1.86
CA ASN A 124 9.17 -0.24 1.54
C ASN A 124 8.16 -1.04 2.37
N VAL A 125 8.05 -0.78 3.68
CA VAL A 125 7.04 -1.42 4.54
C VAL A 125 5.63 -1.14 4.03
N VAL A 126 5.34 0.12 3.63
CA VAL A 126 4.05 0.49 3.04
C VAL A 126 3.76 -0.33 1.80
N LEU A 127 4.72 -0.45 0.87
CA LEU A 127 4.53 -1.21 -0.37
C LEU A 127 4.15 -2.66 -0.06
N ILE A 128 4.93 -3.33 0.78
CA ILE A 128 4.71 -4.72 1.18
C ILE A 128 3.30 -4.90 1.76
N ARG A 129 2.89 -4.01 2.66
CA ARG A 129 1.56 -4.06 3.29
C ARG A 129 0.43 -3.77 2.32
N VAL A 130 0.62 -2.86 1.36
CA VAL A 130 -0.31 -2.58 0.27
C VAL A 130 -0.53 -3.82 -0.60
N LEU A 131 0.56 -4.48 -1.00
CA LEU A 131 0.51 -5.71 -1.79
C LEU A 131 -0.15 -6.85 -1.01
N TYR A 132 0.21 -7.01 0.27
CA TYR A 132 -0.37 -8.06 1.13
C TYR A 132 -1.87 -7.85 1.37
N ALA A 133 -2.31 -6.62 1.61
CA ALA A 133 -3.73 -6.30 1.77
C ALA A 133 -4.55 -6.66 0.52
N HIS A 134 -3.98 -6.45 -0.66
CA HIS A 134 -4.61 -6.90 -1.91
C HIS A 134 -4.68 -8.43 -1.97
N ALA A 135 -3.59 -9.13 -1.64
CA ALA A 135 -3.56 -10.59 -1.62
C ALA A 135 -4.58 -11.19 -0.65
N LEU A 136 -4.86 -10.58 0.51
CA LEU A 136 -5.90 -11.05 1.45
C LEU A 136 -7.27 -11.20 0.78
N VAL A 137 -7.61 -10.31 -0.16
CA VAL A 137 -8.90 -10.31 -0.84
C VAL A 137 -8.85 -11.10 -2.16
N ALA A 138 -7.77 -10.94 -2.94
CA ALA A 138 -7.67 -11.43 -4.30
C ALA A 138 -6.98 -12.81 -4.42
N ALA A 139 -6.10 -13.15 -3.48
CA ALA A 139 -5.34 -14.40 -3.42
C ALA A 139 -5.21 -14.93 -1.97
N PRO A 140 -6.34 -15.20 -1.27
CA PRO A 140 -6.33 -15.48 0.17
C PRO A 140 -5.52 -16.73 0.56
N ARG A 141 -5.35 -17.70 -0.35
CA ARG A 141 -4.47 -18.86 -0.13
C ARG A 141 -2.99 -18.48 -0.09
N LEU A 142 -2.58 -17.53 -0.92
CA LEU A 142 -1.22 -16.96 -0.85
C LEU A 142 -1.06 -16.24 0.50
N ALA A 143 -2.02 -15.39 0.87
CA ALA A 143 -1.90 -14.53 2.05
C ALA A 143 -2.00 -15.29 3.39
N LEU A 144 -2.88 -16.30 3.50
CA LEU A 144 -3.25 -16.95 4.77
C LEU A 144 -3.16 -18.49 4.74
N GLY A 145 -2.75 -19.11 3.63
CA GLY A 145 -2.68 -20.56 3.53
C GLY A 145 -4.05 -21.22 3.78
N TRP A 146 -4.11 -22.12 4.76
CA TRP A 146 -5.34 -22.83 5.14
C TRP A 146 -6.40 -21.92 5.79
N LEU A 147 -6.00 -20.76 6.34
CA LEU A 147 -6.92 -19.75 6.88
C LEU A 147 -7.54 -18.86 5.78
N ALA A 148 -7.38 -19.21 4.50
CA ALA A 148 -7.96 -18.50 3.36
C ALA A 148 -9.45 -18.12 3.49
N PRO A 149 -10.35 -18.92 4.10
CA PRO A 149 -11.75 -18.52 4.29
C PRO A 149 -11.93 -17.18 5.03
N PHE A 150 -10.95 -16.78 5.86
CA PHE A 150 -10.98 -15.52 6.61
C PHE A 150 -10.37 -14.34 5.84
N GLY A 151 -9.73 -14.55 4.69
CA GLY A 151 -8.98 -13.48 4.00
C GLY A 151 -9.84 -12.30 3.54
N ARG A 152 -10.97 -12.59 2.88
CA ARG A 152 -11.89 -11.55 2.37
C ARG A 152 -12.46 -10.62 3.46
N PRO A 153 -13.05 -11.12 4.56
CA PRO A 153 -13.55 -10.25 5.61
C PRO A 153 -12.42 -9.46 6.31
N LEU A 154 -11.23 -10.04 6.46
CA LEU A 154 -10.06 -9.35 7.03
C LEU A 154 -9.49 -8.26 6.12
N GLY A 155 -9.60 -8.42 4.80
CA GLY A 155 -9.11 -7.46 3.83
C GLY A 155 -10.15 -6.44 3.35
N ASP A 156 -11.42 -6.51 3.78
CA ASP A 156 -12.46 -5.66 3.17
C ASP A 156 -12.23 -4.16 3.46
N PRO A 157 -11.98 -3.32 2.43
CA PRO A 157 -11.70 -1.90 2.60
C PRO A 157 -12.91 -1.09 3.09
N ARG A 158 -14.13 -1.65 3.03
CA ARG A 158 -15.36 -1.01 3.50
C ARG A 158 -15.54 -1.15 5.01
N LEU A 159 -15.07 -2.27 5.58
CA LEU A 159 -15.34 -2.67 6.97
C LEU A 159 -14.38 -2.04 7.97
N GLY A 160 -13.47 -1.17 7.52
CA GLY A 160 -12.59 -0.44 8.43
C GLY A 160 -11.42 -1.27 8.94
N MET A 161 -11.01 -2.34 8.24
CA MET A 161 -9.70 -3.00 8.40
C MET A 161 -8.52 -2.13 7.92
N THR A 162 -8.66 -0.83 8.21
CA THR A 162 -7.60 0.12 8.44
C THR A 162 -6.53 -0.40 9.38
N GLY A 163 -6.70 -1.49 10.14
CA GLY A 163 -5.69 -2.05 11.05
C GLY A 163 -4.35 -2.47 10.40
N ILE A 164 -4.32 -2.94 9.15
CA ILE A 164 -3.06 -3.28 8.45
C ILE A 164 -2.27 -2.00 8.10
N PHE A 165 -2.99 -0.97 7.68
CA PHE A 165 -2.44 0.34 7.27
C PHE A 165 -2.22 1.31 8.44
N LEU A 166 -3.07 1.31 9.47
CA LEU A 166 -3.02 2.16 10.67
C LEU A 166 -2.17 1.54 11.78
N SER A 167 -1.80 0.25 11.67
CA SER A 167 -0.69 -0.31 12.44
C SER A 167 0.57 0.55 12.28
N LEU A 168 0.76 1.20 11.12
CA LEU A 168 1.82 2.19 10.88
C LEU A 168 1.63 3.46 11.73
N SER A 169 0.41 3.99 11.84
CA SER A 169 0.13 5.21 12.64
C SER A 169 0.23 5.04 14.16
N ARG A 170 0.24 3.80 14.67
CA ARG A 170 0.45 3.56 16.12
C ARG A 170 1.92 3.41 16.48
N ILE A 171 2.80 3.22 15.50
CA ILE A 171 4.20 2.82 15.70
C ILE A 171 5.15 3.88 15.12
N LEU A 172 4.70 4.66 14.13
CA LEU A 172 5.49 5.74 13.55
C LEU A 172 5.03 7.10 14.09
N PRO A 173 5.97 7.98 14.45
CA PRO A 173 5.71 9.34 14.89
C PRO A 173 4.71 10.05 13.97
N ASP A 174 3.81 10.81 14.59
CA ASP A 174 2.80 11.63 13.89
C ASP A 174 3.40 12.83 13.15
N ARG A 175 4.72 12.86 12.88
CA ARG A 175 5.40 13.96 12.21
C ARG A 175 6.39 13.46 11.16
N TYR A 176 6.49 14.23 10.09
CA TYR A 176 7.46 14.10 9.01
C TYR A 176 8.50 15.22 9.13
N PRO A 177 9.78 14.96 8.81
CA PRO A 177 10.35 13.63 8.56
C PRO A 177 10.48 12.81 9.85
N LEU A 178 10.59 11.49 9.72
CA LEU A 178 11.00 10.62 10.83
C LEU A 178 12.43 10.99 11.27
N GLY A 179 12.67 10.93 12.58
CA GLY A 179 14.03 11.05 13.14
C GLY A 179 14.93 9.89 12.73
N ASP A 180 16.22 9.99 13.03
CA ASP A 180 17.29 9.27 12.31
C ASP A 180 17.49 7.78 12.64
N ASP A 181 16.86 7.24 13.68
CA ASP A 181 17.17 5.90 14.20
C ASP A 181 16.15 4.84 13.78
N VAL A 182 16.46 4.06 12.72
CA VAL A 182 15.63 2.94 12.24
C VAL A 182 15.54 1.84 13.29
N GLU A 183 16.65 1.59 13.98
CA GLU A 183 16.83 0.53 14.95
C GLU A 183 15.94 0.76 16.18
N THR A 184 15.75 2.01 16.60
CA THR A 184 14.74 2.39 17.60
C THR A 184 13.32 2.05 17.15
N TYR A 185 12.96 2.26 15.88
CA TYR A 185 11.63 1.87 15.38
C TYR A 185 11.44 0.36 15.36
N ILE A 186 12.45 -0.40 14.95
CA ILE A 186 12.43 -1.87 14.94
C ILE A 186 12.30 -2.42 16.37
N ALA A 187 13.02 -1.83 17.32
CA ALA A 187 12.96 -2.21 18.72
C ALA A 187 11.59 -1.89 19.36
N LEU A 188 10.94 -0.80 18.96
CA LEU A 188 9.57 -0.48 19.38
C LEU A 188 8.52 -1.41 18.75
N GLU A 189 8.85 -2.10 17.65
CA GLU A 189 7.91 -2.93 16.89
C GLU A 189 7.62 -4.31 17.53
N HIS A 190 8.14 -4.64 18.72
CA HIS A 190 8.05 -5.99 19.35
C HIS A 190 6.63 -6.57 19.64
N GLY A 191 5.56 -5.98 19.12
CA GLY A 191 4.17 -6.42 19.28
C GLY A 191 3.54 -7.04 18.03
N PHE A 192 2.30 -6.63 17.74
CA PHE A 192 1.48 -7.15 16.66
C PHE A 192 2.03 -6.85 15.25
N GLY A 193 2.67 -5.68 15.06
CA GLY A 193 3.31 -5.29 13.79
C GLY A 193 4.38 -6.28 13.36
N HIS A 194 5.34 -6.56 14.25
CA HIS A 194 6.39 -7.55 14.00
C HIS A 194 5.82 -8.97 13.83
N MET A 195 4.79 -9.37 14.60
CA MET A 195 4.11 -10.65 14.36
C MET A 195 3.52 -10.75 12.95
N LEU A 196 2.88 -9.69 12.46
CA LEU A 196 2.31 -9.64 11.12
C LEU A 196 3.40 -9.61 10.05
N ASP A 197 4.27 -8.60 10.09
CA ASP A 197 5.26 -8.35 9.03
C ASP A 197 6.31 -9.44 8.96
N ILE A 198 6.83 -9.91 10.10
CA ILE A 198 7.90 -10.93 10.16
C ILE A 198 7.34 -12.34 10.26
N GLY A 199 6.22 -12.50 10.97
CA GLY A 199 5.62 -13.82 11.22
C GLY A 199 4.73 -14.31 10.08
N VAL A 200 4.03 -13.42 9.39
CA VAL A 200 3.05 -13.79 8.35
C VAL A 200 3.47 -13.30 6.97
N ILE A 201 3.90 -12.05 6.82
CA ILE A 201 4.13 -11.47 5.48
C ILE A 201 5.52 -11.82 4.93
N GLN A 202 6.59 -11.68 5.71
CA GLN A 202 7.98 -11.93 5.28
C GLN A 202 8.20 -13.30 4.63
N PRO A 203 7.68 -14.41 5.18
CA PRO A 203 7.81 -15.72 4.52
C PRO A 203 7.20 -15.81 3.11
N ARG A 204 6.41 -14.81 2.71
CA ARG A 204 5.66 -14.78 1.45
C ARG A 204 6.14 -13.70 0.49
N TRP A 205 7.17 -12.91 0.83
CA TRP A 205 7.58 -11.77 0.02
C TRP A 205 7.81 -12.14 -1.45
N GLY A 206 8.64 -13.15 -1.74
CA GLY A 206 8.88 -13.57 -3.13
C GLY A 206 7.60 -13.86 -3.91
N ARG A 207 6.74 -14.73 -3.36
CA ARG A 207 5.44 -15.08 -3.97
C ARG A 207 4.50 -13.88 -4.09
N LEU A 208 4.55 -12.97 -3.11
CA LEU A 208 3.69 -11.78 -3.05
C LEU A 208 4.08 -10.77 -4.14
N TYR A 209 5.38 -10.50 -4.31
CA TYR A 209 5.89 -9.62 -5.36
C TYR A 209 5.64 -10.20 -6.75
N GLU A 210 5.89 -11.51 -6.93
CA GLU A 210 5.59 -12.21 -8.18
C GLU A 210 4.10 -12.14 -8.53
N TRP A 211 3.22 -12.55 -7.61
CA TRP A 211 1.77 -12.49 -7.82
C TRP A 211 1.28 -11.06 -8.08
N SER A 212 1.79 -10.07 -7.36
CA SER A 212 1.40 -8.67 -7.53
C SER A 212 1.87 -8.12 -8.87
N SER A 213 3.05 -8.52 -9.33
CA SER A 213 3.57 -8.18 -10.65
C SER A 213 2.61 -8.63 -11.75
N ASP A 214 2.05 -9.83 -11.64
CA ASP A 214 1.10 -10.36 -12.63
C ASP A 214 -0.30 -9.72 -12.50
N GLU A 215 -0.85 -9.68 -11.29
CA GLU A 215 -2.20 -9.16 -11.02
C GLU A 215 -2.35 -7.67 -11.43
N LEU A 216 -1.29 -6.89 -11.24
CA LEU A 216 -1.22 -5.47 -11.60
C LEU A 216 -0.62 -5.23 -12.99
N SER A 217 -0.07 -6.26 -13.64
CA SER A 217 0.61 -6.16 -14.93
C SER A 217 1.78 -5.15 -14.92
N LEU A 218 2.56 -5.19 -13.84
CA LEU A 218 3.71 -4.32 -13.60
C LEU A 218 4.97 -5.19 -13.36
N PRO A 219 5.68 -5.62 -14.43
CA PRO A 219 6.82 -6.54 -14.32
C PRO A 219 7.93 -6.05 -13.40
N GLY A 220 8.17 -4.72 -13.35
CA GLY A 220 9.20 -4.11 -12.51
C GLY A 220 9.00 -4.30 -11.01
N LEU A 221 7.82 -4.75 -10.55
CA LEU A 221 7.66 -5.14 -9.14
C LEU A 221 8.57 -6.29 -8.75
N ARG A 222 8.89 -7.22 -9.65
CA ARG A 222 9.78 -8.34 -9.36
C ARG A 222 11.19 -7.87 -8.98
N ASP A 223 11.62 -6.75 -9.53
CA ASP A 223 12.95 -6.19 -9.33
C ASP A 223 13.08 -5.43 -8.00
N LEU A 224 11.96 -5.21 -7.30
CA LEU A 224 11.91 -4.52 -5.99
C LEU A 224 12.16 -5.45 -4.80
N LEU A 225 12.56 -6.70 -5.05
CA LEU A 225 12.92 -7.68 -4.03
C LEU A 225 14.09 -8.56 -4.53
N THR A 226 15.22 -8.50 -3.82
CA THR A 226 16.41 -9.33 -4.10
C THR A 226 16.78 -10.12 -2.86
N ASP A 227 16.94 -11.44 -2.98
CA ASP A 227 17.33 -12.32 -1.86
C ASP A 227 16.49 -12.13 -0.58
N ASN A 228 15.18 -11.89 -0.77
CA ASN A 228 14.24 -11.61 0.30
C ASN A 228 14.53 -10.30 1.07
N THR A 229 15.14 -9.32 0.39
CA THR A 229 15.39 -7.95 0.86
C THR A 229 14.71 -6.96 -0.08
N PRO A 230 13.84 -6.07 0.42
CA PRO A 230 13.25 -4.99 -0.38
C PRO A 230 14.33 -4.03 -0.90
N THR A 231 14.28 -3.70 -2.18
CA THR A 231 15.33 -2.92 -2.87
C THR A 231 14.88 -1.55 -3.36
N TYR A 232 13.60 -1.18 -3.15
CA TYR A 232 13.08 0.09 -3.63
C TYR A 232 13.78 1.27 -2.93
N ALA A 233 14.59 2.02 -3.68
CA ALA A 233 15.46 3.08 -3.14
C ALA A 233 16.28 2.64 -1.90
N TRP A 234 16.68 1.36 -1.87
CA TRP A 234 17.35 0.74 -0.72
C TRP A 234 18.60 -0.03 -1.16
N ASP A 235 19.62 -0.03 -0.31
CA ASP A 235 20.85 -0.80 -0.55
C ASP A 235 20.73 -2.21 0.06
N ILE A 236 21.03 -3.23 -0.75
CA ILE A 236 20.92 -4.64 -0.37
C ILE A 236 21.89 -5.07 0.74
N TRP A 237 22.97 -4.31 0.94
CA TRP A 237 23.98 -4.60 1.97
C TRP A 237 23.58 -4.11 3.36
N ASP A 238 22.49 -3.34 3.47
CA ASP A 238 22.00 -2.87 4.76
C ASP A 238 21.28 -3.99 5.51
N GLU A 239 21.81 -4.38 6.66
CA GLU A 239 21.31 -5.50 7.49
C GLU A 239 19.94 -5.22 8.13
N VAL A 240 19.36 -4.02 7.98
CA VAL A 240 18.09 -3.63 8.61
C VAL A 240 16.93 -4.60 8.32
N TRP A 241 16.94 -5.26 7.16
CA TRP A 241 15.91 -6.20 6.74
C TRP A 241 16.13 -7.63 7.29
N GLN A 242 17.24 -7.87 8.00
CA GLN A 242 17.55 -9.14 8.65
C GLN A 242 16.87 -9.26 10.03
N PHE A 243 15.54 -9.33 10.02
CA PHE A 243 14.76 -9.41 11.25
C PHE A 243 14.89 -10.77 11.95
N LYS A 244 15.16 -10.74 13.27
CA LYS A 244 15.06 -11.92 14.12
C LYS A 244 13.61 -12.10 14.57
N PRO A 245 12.92 -13.20 14.21
CA PRO A 245 11.51 -13.36 14.53
C PRO A 245 11.28 -13.49 16.04
N SER A 246 10.40 -12.63 16.57
CA SER A 246 9.92 -12.71 17.96
C SER A 246 9.22 -14.06 18.25
N ARG A 247 8.94 -14.35 19.53
CA ARG A 247 8.20 -15.59 19.91
C ARG A 247 6.82 -15.66 19.25
N LEU A 248 6.11 -14.53 19.19
CA LEU A 248 4.81 -14.41 18.52
C LEU A 248 4.96 -14.62 17.00
N ALA A 249 5.96 -14.00 16.37
CA ALA A 249 6.24 -14.17 14.94
C ALA A 249 6.55 -15.64 14.59
N ARG A 250 7.37 -16.33 15.39
CA ARG A 250 7.65 -17.77 15.21
C ARG A 250 6.39 -18.64 15.34
N THR A 251 5.50 -18.29 16.26
CA THR A 251 4.22 -18.99 16.43
C THR A 251 3.31 -18.76 15.22
N ALA A 252 3.22 -17.51 14.74
CA ALA A 252 2.46 -17.17 13.53
C ALA A 252 2.98 -17.93 12.29
N ARG A 253 4.31 -18.06 12.11
CA ARG A 253 4.90 -18.86 11.02
C ARG A 253 4.46 -20.33 11.04
N ARG A 254 4.34 -20.91 12.25
CA ARG A 254 3.88 -22.29 12.42
C ARG A 254 2.40 -22.46 12.15
N LEU A 255 1.59 -21.49 12.59
CA LEU A 255 0.14 -21.51 12.42
C LEU A 255 -0.28 -21.20 10.99
N VAL A 256 0.49 -20.36 10.27
CA VAL A 256 0.17 -19.91 8.91
C VAL A 256 1.40 -20.11 7.99
N PRO A 257 1.75 -21.36 7.66
CA PRO A 257 2.89 -21.67 6.80
C PRO A 257 2.71 -21.09 5.39
N ALA A 258 3.81 -20.62 4.80
CA ALA A 258 3.85 -19.96 3.49
C ALA A 258 3.84 -20.94 2.31
#